data_AF-A0AAD6UFC3-F1
#
_entry.id   AF-A0AAD6UFC3-F1
#
_cell.length_a   1.000
_cell.length_b   1.000
_cell.length_c   1.000
_cell.angle_alpha   90.00
_cell.angle_beta   90.00
_cell.angle_gamma   90.00
#
_symmetry.space_group_name_H-M   'P 1'
#
loop_
_entity.id
_entity.type
_entity.pdbx_description
1 polymer ?
#
loop_
_entity_poly.entity_id
_entity_poly.type
_entity_poly.pdbx_seq_one_letter_code
_entity_poly.pdbx_strand_id
1 'polypeptide(L)'
;TKLELAQMLNRLQRHTKCTAGYCERKKKDTGEKFCRFGFPRECREASAYMRNADREFPELLTRRNDPLLNSYVASVILTWRANIDIRPVINREA
;
A
#
# COMPACT_ATOMS: atom_id res chain seq x y z
N THR A 1 21.54 1.70 6.97
CA THR A 1 21.71 3.02 7.61
C THR A 1 20.47 3.90 7.38
N LYS A 2 20.29 5.01 8.12
CA LYS A 2 19.16 5.95 7.91
C LYS A 2 19.14 6.56 6.50
N LEU A 3 20.31 6.82 5.92
CA LEU A 3 20.45 7.35 4.56
C LEU A 3 19.95 6.36 3.51
N GLU A 4 20.32 5.09 3.63
CA GLU A 4 19.88 4.05 2.69
C GLU A 4 18.35 3.87 2.73
N LEU A 5 17.76 3.85 3.94
CA LEU A 5 16.30 3.80 4.08
C LEU A 5 15.65 4.98 3.35
N ALA A 6 16.12 6.21 3.56
CA ALA A 6 15.59 7.40 2.88
C ALA A 6 15.67 7.29 1.34
N GLN A 7 16.78 6.76 0.81
CA GLN A 7 16.95 6.54 -0.62
C GLN A 7 15.95 5.50 -1.17
N MET A 8 15.75 4.38 -0.45
CA MET A 8 14.76 3.37 -0.85
C MET A 8 13.34 3.92 -0.78
N LEU A 9 12.98 4.64 0.30
CA LEU A 9 11.67 5.28 0.44
C LEU A 9 11.35 6.17 -0.78
N ASN A 10 12.29 7.04 -1.16
CA ASN A 10 12.10 7.97 -2.28
C ASN A 10 11.94 7.27 -3.64
N ARG A 11 12.58 6.11 -3.82
CA ARG A 11 12.52 5.36 -5.09
C ARG A 11 11.34 4.41 -5.17
N LEU A 12 10.93 3.83 -4.05
CA LEU A 12 10.14 2.59 -4.01
C LEU A 12 8.78 2.75 -3.33
N GLN A 13 8.60 3.79 -2.51
CA GLN A 13 7.36 3.96 -1.75
C GLN A 13 6.36 4.92 -2.39
N ARG A 14 6.71 5.62 -3.48
CA ARG A 14 5.80 6.62 -4.06
C ARG A 14 5.13 6.11 -5.32
N HIS A 15 3.79 6.08 -5.31
CA HIS A 15 2.98 5.79 -6.47
C HIS A 15 2.84 7.05 -7.34
N THR A 16 3.84 7.32 -8.18
CA THR A 16 3.90 8.56 -8.97
C THR A 16 2.95 8.57 -10.16
N LYS A 17 2.73 7.42 -10.80
CA LYS A 17 1.89 7.29 -11.99
C LYS A 17 1.13 5.96 -12.01
N CYS A 18 -0.15 6.03 -12.34
CA CYS A 18 -0.92 4.85 -12.68
C CYS A 18 -0.51 4.30 -14.06
N THR A 19 -0.29 3.00 -14.16
CA THR A 19 0.06 2.32 -15.42
C THR A 19 -0.92 1.19 -15.73
N ALA A 20 -1.28 1.08 -17.01
CA ALA A 20 -2.09 0.00 -17.53
C ALA A 20 -1.39 -1.36 -17.30
N GLY A 21 -2.17 -2.39 -16.97
CA GLY A 21 -1.65 -3.72 -16.64
C GLY A 21 -1.10 -3.88 -15.22
N TYR A 22 -0.70 -2.79 -14.56
CA TYR A 22 -0.20 -2.84 -13.19
C TYR A 22 -1.27 -2.47 -12.16
N CYS A 23 -1.64 -1.19 -12.07
CA CYS A 23 -2.57 -0.70 -11.05
C CYS A 23 -3.85 -0.11 -11.63
N GLU A 24 -3.83 0.40 -12.86
CA GLU A 24 -5.00 0.98 -13.50
C GLU A 24 -5.99 -0.14 -13.87
N ARG A 25 -7.24 0.01 -13.42
CA ARG A 25 -8.37 -0.87 -13.71
C ARG A 25 -9.54 -0.05 -14.20
N LYS A 26 -10.50 -0.72 -14.85
CA LYS A 26 -11.73 -0.13 -15.36
C LYS A 26 -12.91 -0.78 -14.67
N LYS A 27 -13.82 0.03 -14.10
CA LYS A 27 -15.09 -0.44 -13.58
C LYS A 27 -15.94 -1.00 -14.75
N LYS A 28 -16.53 -2.18 -14.59
CA LYS A 28 -17.24 -2.87 -15.68
C LYS A 28 -18.56 -2.18 -16.03
N ASP A 29 -19.23 -1.66 -15.01
CA ASP A 29 -20.51 -0.99 -15.02
C ASP A 29 -20.42 0.45 -15.55
N THR A 30 -19.49 1.26 -15.03
CA THR A 30 -19.39 2.69 -15.41
C THR A 30 -18.34 2.97 -16.48
N GLY A 31 -17.41 2.04 -16.70
CA GLY A 31 -16.25 2.26 -17.56
C GLY A 31 -15.21 3.23 -16.99
N GLU A 32 -15.37 3.70 -15.76
CA GLU A 32 -14.45 4.61 -15.10
C GLU A 32 -13.10 3.92 -14.81
N LYS A 33 -12.00 4.62 -15.07
CA LYS A 33 -10.66 4.16 -14.70
C LYS A 33 -10.34 4.51 -13.25
N PHE A 34 -9.77 3.56 -12.51
CA PHE A 34 -9.37 3.75 -11.12
C PHE A 34 -8.07 3.00 -10.80
N CYS A 35 -7.37 3.43 -9.76
CA CYS A 35 -6.22 2.70 -9.23
C CYS A 35 -6.70 1.58 -8.31
N ARG A 36 -6.39 0.31 -8.62
CA ARG A 36 -6.77 -0.84 -7.78
C ARG A 36 -6.16 -0.82 -6.39
N PHE A 37 -5.08 -0.05 -6.19
CA PHE A 37 -4.43 0.13 -4.89
C PHE A 37 -5.01 1.29 -4.08
N GLY A 38 -6.00 2.01 -4.64
CA GLY A 38 -6.70 3.12 -4.00
C GLY A 38 -5.93 4.45 -3.99
N PHE A 39 -4.98 4.67 -4.91
CA PHE A 39 -4.29 5.95 -5.02
C PHE A 39 -5.09 6.97 -5.85
N PRO A 40 -5.05 8.27 -5.51
CA PRO A 40 -4.46 8.84 -4.29
C PRO A 40 -5.25 8.47 -3.04
N ARG A 41 -4.55 8.19 -1.93
CA ARG A 41 -5.19 7.86 -0.65
C ARG A 41 -5.34 9.12 0.20
N GLU A 42 -6.43 9.20 0.94
CA GLU A 42 -6.71 10.33 1.83
C GLU A 42 -5.65 10.48 2.94
N CYS A 43 -5.13 11.70 3.09
CA CYS A 43 -4.25 12.07 4.19
C CYS A 43 -5.04 12.14 5.50
N ARG A 44 -4.37 11.80 6.62
CA ARG A 44 -4.96 11.79 7.96
C ARG A 44 -3.90 12.01 9.02
N GLU A 45 -4.27 12.73 10.07
CA GLU A 45 -3.35 13.09 11.16
C GLU A 45 -3.19 12.01 12.23
N ALA A 46 -4.12 11.07 12.32
CA ALA A 46 -4.06 9.97 13.28
C ALA A 46 -4.19 8.61 12.61
N SER A 47 -3.56 7.60 13.21
CA SER A 47 -3.78 6.20 12.85
C SER A 47 -5.10 5.72 13.47
N ALA A 48 -5.91 4.99 12.71
CA ALA A 48 -7.18 4.47 13.15
C ALA A 48 -7.39 3.04 12.68
N TYR A 49 -8.12 2.26 13.47
CA TYR A 49 -8.62 0.95 13.07
C TYR A 49 -10.08 1.11 12.67
N MET A 50 -10.40 0.84 11.40
CA MET A 50 -11.73 1.07 10.86
C MET A 50 -12.35 -0.22 10.34
N ARG A 51 -13.61 -0.47 10.70
CA ARG A 51 -14.43 -1.52 10.09
C ARG A 51 -15.31 -0.87 9.03
N ASN A 52 -15.03 -1.15 7.76
CA ASN A 52 -15.87 -0.71 6.65
C ASN A 52 -16.94 -1.79 6.42
N ALA A 53 -18.21 -1.38 6.30
CA ALA A 53 -19.32 -2.31 6.04
C ALA A 53 -19.14 -3.10 4.73
N ASP A 54 -18.46 -2.51 3.75
CA ASP A 54 -18.21 -3.12 2.44
C ASP A 54 -16.97 -4.03 2.43
N ARG A 55 -16.24 -4.13 3.55
CA ARG A 55 -15.04 -4.98 3.66
C ARG A 55 -15.21 -6.01 4.77
N GLU A 56 -14.92 -7.25 4.43
CA GLU A 56 -14.96 -8.39 5.36
C GLU A 56 -14.03 -8.17 6.56
N PHE A 57 -12.83 -7.63 6.28
CA PHE A 57 -11.81 -7.41 7.30
C PHE A 57 -11.68 -5.93 7.67
N PRO A 58 -11.51 -5.65 8.97
CA PRO A 58 -11.17 -4.31 9.43
C PRO A 58 -9.78 -3.89 8.92
N GLU A 59 -9.62 -2.60 8.68
CA GLU A 59 -8.43 -2.00 8.08
C GLU A 59 -7.72 -1.11 9.09
N LEU A 60 -6.40 -1.30 9.21
CA LEU A 60 -5.53 -0.37 9.91
C LEU A 60 -5.13 0.74 8.95
N LEU A 61 -5.60 1.95 9.24
CA LEU A 61 -5.31 3.14 8.45
C LEU A 61 -4.32 4.00 9.21
N THR A 62 -3.06 3.98 8.79
CA THR A 62 -1.99 4.74 9.44
C THR A 62 -2.08 6.23 9.12
N ARG A 63 -1.58 7.06 10.04
CA ARG A 63 -1.30 8.49 9.78
C ARG A 63 -0.58 8.65 8.43
N ARG A 64 -1.02 9.63 7.63
CA ARG A 64 -0.53 9.86 6.27
C ARG A 64 -0.57 11.35 5.94
N ASN A 65 0.57 11.88 5.50
CA ASN A 65 0.73 13.27 5.04
C ASN A 65 1.04 13.38 3.53
N ASP A 66 1.26 12.26 2.85
CA ASP A 66 1.46 12.20 1.40
C ASP A 66 0.45 11.20 0.78
N PRO A 67 -0.45 11.64 -0.11
CA PRO A 67 -1.49 10.79 -0.67
C PRO A 67 -0.95 9.71 -1.61
N LEU A 68 0.26 9.86 -2.13
CA LEU A 68 0.91 8.95 -3.07
C LEU A 68 1.92 8.02 -2.39
N LEU A 69 2.14 8.15 -1.08
CA LEU A 69 3.06 7.31 -0.34
C LEU A 69 2.41 5.98 0.05
N ASN A 70 3.11 4.88 -0.17
CA ASN A 70 2.74 3.55 0.33
C ASN A 70 2.77 3.53 1.87
N SER A 71 2.15 2.51 2.47
CA SER A 71 2.23 2.31 3.92
C SER A 71 3.68 2.08 4.34
N TYR A 72 4.14 2.83 5.35
CA TYR A 72 5.50 2.74 5.85
C TYR A 72 5.66 1.56 6.80
N VAL A 73 6.50 0.60 6.43
CA VAL A 73 6.98 -0.47 7.31
C VAL A 73 8.48 -0.61 7.11
N ALA A 74 9.26 0.02 8.00
CA ALA A 74 10.72 0.16 7.85
C ALA A 74 11.44 -1.17 7.62
N SER A 75 11.06 -2.21 8.37
CA SER A 75 11.62 -3.55 8.23
C SER A 75 11.38 -4.11 6.83
N VAL A 76 10.13 -4.15 6.36
CA VAL A 76 9.75 -4.66 5.03
C VAL A 76 10.45 -3.90 3.90
N ILE A 77 10.62 -2.58 4.04
CA ILE A 77 11.27 -1.75 3.01
C ILE A 77 12.76 -2.09 2.90
N LEU A 78 13.44 -2.28 4.03
CA LEU A 78 14.84 -2.71 4.04
C LEU A 78 14.99 -4.16 3.56
N THR A 79 14.01 -5.00 3.85
CA THR A 79 13.91 -6.41 3.43
C THR A 79 13.86 -6.57 1.90
N TRP A 80 13.41 -5.57 1.13
CA TRP A 80 13.46 -5.60 -0.35
C TRP A 80 14.88 -5.70 -0.94
N ARG A 81 15.93 -5.47 -0.13
CA ARG A 81 17.31 -5.72 -0.54
C ARG A 81 17.65 -7.20 -0.61
N ALA A 82 16.90 -8.05 0.08
CA ALA A 82 17.05 -9.48 0.01
C ALA A 82 16.09 -10.03 -1.05
N ASN A 83 16.53 -11.08 -1.75
CA ASN A 83 15.69 -11.78 -2.71
C ASN A 83 14.71 -12.66 -1.93
N ILE A 84 13.53 -12.14 -1.57
CA ILE A 84 12.62 -12.85 -0.67
C ILE A 84 11.27 -13.11 -1.33
N ASP A 85 10.85 -14.37 -1.27
CA ASP A 85 9.48 -14.82 -1.48
C ASP A 85 8.81 -14.96 -0.11
N ILE A 86 7.76 -14.18 0.16
CA ILE A 86 7.03 -14.21 1.43
C ILE A 86 5.71 -14.92 1.21
N ARG A 87 5.51 -16.06 1.88
CA ARG A 87 4.19 -16.70 2.02
C ARG A 87 3.68 -16.49 3.45
N PRO A 88 2.70 -15.62 3.68
CA PRO A 88 2.09 -15.51 4.99
C PRO A 88 1.34 -16.80 5.32
N VAL A 89 1.59 -17.34 6.52
CA VAL A 89 0.84 -18.47 7.05
C VAL A 89 -0.52 -17.96 7.50
N ILE A 90 -1.57 -18.35 6.76
CA ILE A 90 -2.95 -17.92 7.00
C ILE A 90 -3.83 -19.03 7.57
N ASN A 91 -3.30 -20.25 7.72
CA ASN A 91 -3.99 -21.34 8.40
C ASN A 91 -3.21 -21.73 9.66
N ARG A 92 -3.89 -21.75 10.81
CA ARG A 92 -3.32 -22.20 12.09
C ARG A 92 -3.03 -23.71 12.11
N GLU A 93 -3.67 -24.46 11.21
CA GLU A 93 -3.63 -25.93 11.14
C GLU A 93 -2.77 -26.47 9.98
N ALA A 94 -2.14 -25.60 9.18
CA ALA A 94 -1.25 -26.00 8.08
C ALA A 94 0.20 -26.21 8.54
#